data_AF-A0A7J7WBK9-F1
#
_entry.id   AF-A0A7J7WBK9-F1
#
_cell.length_a   1.000
_cell.length_b   1.000
_cell.length_c   1.000
_cell.angle_alpha   90.00
_cell.angle_beta   90.00
_cell.angle_gamma   90.00
#
_symmetry.space_group_name_H-M   'P 1'
#
loop_
_entity.id
_entity.type
_entity.pdbx_description
1 polymer ?
#
loop_
_entity_poly.entity_id
_entity_poly.type
_entity_poly.pdbx_seq_one_letter_code
_entity_poly.pdbx_strand_id
1 'polypeptide(L)'
;MAIFSVYVVNKAGGLIYQLDSYAPRAEAEKTFSYPLDLLLKLHDERVLVAFGQRDGIRVGHAVLAINGMDVNGKYTADGKEVLEYLANPSNYPVSIRFGRPRLTSNEKLMLASMFHSLFAIGSQLSPEQGSSGIEMLETDTFKLHCFQTLTGIKFVVLADPRQAGIDSLLRKIYEIYSDFALKNPFYSLEMPIR
;
A
#
# COMPACT_ATOMS: atom_id res chain seq x y z
N MET A 1 12.66 -9.15 -9.54
CA MET A 1 13.03 -7.85 -10.11
C MET A 1 11.78 -7.26 -10.73
N ALA A 2 11.12 -6.37 -9.99
CA ALA A 2 9.83 -5.83 -10.37
C ALA A 2 9.70 -4.42 -9.83
N ILE A 3 8.99 -3.58 -10.58
CA ILE A 3 8.43 -2.33 -10.07
C ILE A 3 7.08 -2.71 -9.44
N PHE A 4 6.86 -2.31 -8.19
CA PHE A 4 5.62 -2.58 -7.48
C PHE A 4 4.57 -1.53 -7.80
N SER A 5 4.93 -0.25 -7.72
CA SER A 5 3.98 0.85 -7.88
C SER A 5 4.67 2.18 -8.10
N VAL A 6 3.94 3.11 -8.73
CA VAL A 6 4.36 4.49 -8.99
C VAL A 6 3.33 5.44 -8.37
N TYR A 7 3.81 6.50 -7.72
CA TYR A 7 3.01 7.57 -7.14
C TYR A 7 3.55 8.92 -7.62
N VAL A 8 2.65 9.85 -7.93
CA VAL A 8 2.98 11.24 -8.22
C VAL A 8 2.28 12.11 -7.20
N VAL A 9 3.07 12.82 -6.40
CA VAL A 9 2.59 13.64 -5.29
C VAL A 9 2.87 15.10 -5.59
N ASN A 10 1.87 15.96 -5.44
CA ASN A 10 2.03 17.39 -5.69
C ASN A 10 2.81 18.10 -4.56
N LYS A 11 3.03 19.40 -4.75
CA LYS A 11 3.74 20.23 -3.76
C LYS A 11 3.04 20.31 -2.41
N ALA A 12 1.72 20.13 -2.35
CA ALA A 12 0.94 20.15 -1.11
C ALA A 12 0.82 18.78 -0.43
N GLY A 13 1.41 17.71 -1.00
CA GLY A 13 1.30 16.35 -0.44
C GLY A 13 0.06 15.58 -0.90
N GLY A 14 -0.69 16.11 -1.87
CA GLY A 14 -1.82 15.44 -2.51
C GLY A 14 -1.36 14.46 -3.60
N LEU A 15 -2.01 13.29 -3.66
CA LEU A 15 -1.76 12.28 -4.69
C LEU A 15 -2.49 12.64 -5.98
N ILE A 16 -1.75 12.87 -7.06
CA ILE A 16 -2.30 13.28 -8.36
C ILE A 16 -2.19 12.20 -9.43
N TYR A 17 -1.41 11.15 -9.21
CA TYR A 17 -1.40 9.94 -10.04
C TYR A 17 -0.89 8.75 -9.24
N GLN A 18 -1.44 7.57 -9.49
CA GLN A 18 -1.00 6.33 -8.88
C GLN A 18 -1.22 5.15 -9.82
N LEU A 19 -0.25 4.24 -9.86
CA LEU A 19 -0.32 3.00 -10.63
C LEU A 19 0.31 1.85 -9.85
N ASP A 20 -0.41 0.74 -9.71
CA ASP A 20 0.13 -0.51 -9.16
C ASP A 20 0.46 -1.45 -10.33
N SER A 21 1.71 -1.91 -10.40
CA SER A 21 2.20 -2.82 -11.44
C SER A 21 2.24 -4.27 -10.95
N TYR A 22 2.56 -4.48 -9.67
CA TYR A 22 2.65 -5.81 -9.08
C TYR A 22 2.33 -5.78 -7.59
N ALA A 23 1.31 -6.54 -7.19
CA ALA A 23 1.01 -6.83 -5.78
C ALA A 23 1.30 -8.31 -5.52
N PRO A 24 2.32 -8.66 -4.71
CA PRO A 24 2.58 -10.05 -4.35
C PRO A 24 1.34 -10.65 -3.67
N ARG A 25 0.71 -11.64 -4.31
CA ARG A 25 -0.42 -12.40 -3.75
C ARG A 25 0.10 -13.51 -2.84
N ALA A 26 0.64 -13.13 -1.68
CA ALA A 26 0.85 -14.11 -0.61
C ALA A 26 -0.52 -14.36 0.04
N GLU A 27 -1.29 -15.26 -0.57
CA GLU A 27 -2.57 -15.75 -0.05
C GLU A 27 -2.37 -17.15 0.53
N ALA A 28 -2.95 -17.40 1.69
CA ALA A 28 -2.92 -18.70 2.35
C ALA A 28 -4.36 -19.09 2.69
N GLU A 29 -4.82 -20.23 2.17
CA GLU A 29 -6.13 -20.79 2.48
C GLU A 29 -5.97 -22.04 3.32
N LYS A 30 -6.73 -22.12 4.42
CA LYS A 30 -6.67 -23.24 5.34
C LYS A 30 -8.03 -23.51 5.98
N THR A 31 -8.30 -24.78 6.24
CA THR A 31 -9.46 -25.23 7.02
C THR A 31 -9.13 -25.28 8.51
N PHE A 32 -10.00 -24.71 9.33
CA PHE A 32 -9.87 -24.62 10.78
C PHE A 32 -10.98 -25.39 11.48
N SER A 33 -10.67 -25.88 12.68
CA SER A 33 -11.62 -26.41 13.66
C SER A 33 -11.81 -25.38 14.78
N TYR A 34 -12.84 -25.57 15.62
CA TYR A 34 -13.08 -24.70 16.76
C TYR A 34 -12.23 -25.15 17.97
N PRO A 35 -11.66 -24.22 18.77
CA PRO A 35 -11.52 -22.79 18.49
C PRO A 35 -10.41 -22.51 17.47
N LEU A 36 -10.42 -21.31 16.88
CA LEU A 36 -9.31 -20.86 16.01
C LEU A 36 -7.99 -20.83 16.79
N ASP A 37 -6.92 -21.27 16.14
CA ASP A 37 -5.54 -21.16 16.62
C ASP A 37 -4.91 -19.78 16.34
N LEU A 38 -5.69 -18.85 15.79
CA LEU A 38 -5.32 -17.48 15.47
C LEU A 38 -6.20 -16.49 16.22
N LEU A 39 -5.60 -15.40 16.70
CA LEU A 39 -6.35 -14.28 17.29
C LEU A 39 -6.65 -13.27 16.19
N LEU A 40 -7.92 -13.02 15.94
CA LEU A 40 -8.38 -12.04 14.95
C LEU A 40 -8.88 -10.76 15.64
N LYS A 41 -8.69 -9.61 14.99
CA LYS A 41 -9.21 -8.32 15.45
C LYS A 41 -9.80 -7.52 14.30
N LEU A 42 -10.77 -6.67 14.60
CA LEU A 42 -11.28 -5.67 13.65
C LEU A 42 -10.32 -4.47 13.60
N HIS A 43 -9.96 -4.03 12.39
CA HIS A 43 -9.15 -2.84 12.16
C HIS A 43 -9.51 -2.24 10.79
N ASP A 44 -9.85 -0.95 10.74
CA ASP A 44 -10.25 -0.23 9.51
C ASP A 44 -11.25 -1.02 8.64
N GLU A 45 -12.35 -1.47 9.26
CA GLU A 45 -13.41 -2.25 8.59
C GLU A 45 -12.95 -3.60 7.99
N ARG A 46 -11.79 -4.11 8.40
CA ARG A 46 -11.24 -5.42 7.99
C ARG A 46 -10.94 -6.29 9.20
N VAL A 47 -11.13 -7.60 9.06
CA VAL A 47 -10.72 -8.57 10.09
C VAL A 47 -9.29 -9.01 9.82
N LEU A 48 -8.38 -8.66 10.72
CA LEU A 48 -6.94 -8.94 10.61
C LEU A 48 -6.47 -9.96 11.63
N VAL A 49 -5.44 -10.72 11.29
CA VAL A 49 -4.69 -11.56 12.23
C VAL A 49 -3.89 -10.67 13.18
N ALA A 50 -4.28 -10.67 14.46
CA ALA A 50 -3.61 -9.94 15.52
C ALA A 50 -2.46 -10.74 16.16
N PHE A 51 -2.64 -12.05 16.30
CA PHE A 51 -1.65 -12.95 16.88
C PHE A 51 -1.76 -14.36 16.28
N GLY A 52 -0.62 -15.07 16.25
CA GLY A 52 -0.48 -16.39 15.63
C GLY A 52 0.05 -16.30 14.20
N GLN A 53 0.98 -17.20 13.86
CA GLN A 53 1.53 -17.34 12.50
C GLN A 53 1.73 -18.82 12.21
N ARG A 54 1.15 -19.31 11.12
CA ARG A 54 1.23 -20.72 10.72
C ARG A 54 0.85 -20.88 9.25
N ASP A 55 1.46 -21.85 8.57
CA ASP A 55 1.04 -22.29 7.22
C ASP A 55 0.90 -21.13 6.21
N GLY A 56 1.82 -20.15 6.27
CA GLY A 56 1.82 -18.98 5.39
C GLY A 56 0.96 -17.79 5.86
N ILE A 57 0.19 -17.95 6.92
CA ILE A 57 -0.61 -16.88 7.55
C ILE A 57 0.28 -16.08 8.50
N ARG A 58 0.28 -14.75 8.34
CA ARG A 58 1.09 -13.83 9.15
C ARG A 58 0.22 -12.79 9.85
N VAL A 59 0.76 -12.22 10.93
CA VAL A 59 0.16 -11.06 11.61
C VAL A 59 0.00 -9.92 10.60
N GLY A 60 -1.16 -9.28 10.63
CA GLY A 60 -1.55 -8.23 9.67
C GLY A 60 -2.18 -8.74 8.38
N HIS A 61 -2.22 -10.05 8.12
CA HIS A 61 -3.06 -10.59 7.05
C HIS A 61 -4.53 -10.36 7.37
N ALA A 62 -5.31 -9.99 6.35
CA ALA A 62 -6.75 -9.86 6.43
C ALA A 62 -7.42 -11.17 6.04
N VAL A 63 -8.60 -11.43 6.61
CA VAL A 63 -9.54 -12.41 6.07
C VAL A 63 -10.04 -11.88 4.72
N LEU A 64 -9.84 -12.67 3.67
CA LEU A 64 -10.24 -12.36 2.30
C LEU A 64 -11.48 -13.15 1.88
N ALA A 65 -11.59 -14.40 2.31
CA ALA A 65 -12.73 -15.26 2.00
C ALA A 65 -12.98 -16.28 3.12
N ILE A 66 -14.24 -16.70 3.25
CA ILE A 66 -14.69 -17.76 4.15
C ILE A 66 -15.48 -18.78 3.33
N ASN A 67 -15.10 -20.06 3.41
CA ASN A 67 -15.67 -21.17 2.64
C ASN A 67 -15.71 -20.90 1.13
N GLY A 68 -14.66 -20.27 0.61
CA GLY A 68 -14.55 -19.90 -0.80
C GLY A 68 -15.34 -18.65 -1.21
N MET A 69 -16.12 -18.04 -0.32
CA MET A 69 -16.85 -16.80 -0.57
C MET A 69 -16.09 -15.58 -0.04
N ASP A 70 -15.86 -14.60 -0.90
CA ASP A 70 -15.14 -13.38 -0.52
C ASP A 70 -15.90 -12.61 0.57
N VAL A 71 -15.17 -12.09 1.56
CA VAL A 71 -15.75 -11.25 2.60
C VAL A 71 -15.85 -9.80 2.12
N ASN A 72 -16.88 -9.10 2.59
CA ASN A 72 -17.05 -7.67 2.35
C ASN A 72 -16.62 -6.89 3.60
N GLY A 73 -15.32 -6.58 3.67
CA GLY A 73 -14.73 -5.90 4.82
C GLY A 73 -14.81 -6.75 6.09
N LYS A 74 -15.68 -6.35 7.02
CA LYS A 74 -15.94 -7.07 8.29
C LYS A 74 -17.14 -8.02 8.23
N TYR A 75 -17.84 -8.07 7.10
CA TYR A 75 -19.02 -8.90 6.89
C TYR A 75 -18.71 -10.09 5.98
N THR A 76 -19.33 -11.22 6.26
CA THR A 76 -19.41 -12.38 5.36
C THR A 76 -20.23 -12.04 4.10
N ALA A 77 -20.17 -12.89 3.07
CA ALA A 77 -21.01 -12.74 1.88
C ALA A 77 -22.52 -12.71 2.21
N ASP A 78 -22.93 -13.37 3.30
CA ASP A 78 -24.31 -13.43 3.78
C ASP A 78 -24.68 -12.24 4.71
N GLY A 79 -23.79 -11.26 4.88
CA GLY A 79 -24.04 -10.05 5.67
C GLY A 79 -23.87 -10.20 7.19
N LYS A 80 -23.51 -11.39 7.69
CA LYS A 80 -23.15 -11.58 9.12
C LYS A 80 -21.75 -11.05 9.40
N GLU A 81 -21.51 -10.52 10.60
CA GLU A 81 -20.17 -10.11 10.99
C GLU A 81 -19.22 -11.32 11.04
N VAL A 82 -18.02 -11.16 10.49
CA VAL A 82 -17.02 -12.24 10.39
C VAL A 82 -16.62 -12.75 11.77
N LEU A 83 -16.40 -11.86 12.75
CA LEU A 83 -16.01 -12.27 14.10
C LEU A 83 -17.13 -13.04 14.81
N GLU A 84 -18.39 -12.61 14.64
CA GLU A 84 -19.55 -13.33 15.18
C GLU A 84 -19.72 -14.71 14.53
N TYR A 85 -19.56 -14.78 13.20
CA TYR A 85 -19.60 -16.04 12.46
C TYR A 85 -18.54 -17.02 12.94
N LEU A 86 -17.30 -16.55 13.15
CA LEU A 86 -16.18 -17.38 13.60
C LEU A 86 -16.24 -17.71 15.11
N ALA A 87 -17.00 -16.96 15.90
CA ALA A 87 -17.21 -17.25 17.32
C ALA A 87 -18.17 -18.43 17.57
N ASN A 88 -19.05 -18.75 16.61
CA ASN A 88 -20.03 -19.82 16.74
C ASN A 88 -19.43 -21.20 16.37
N PRO A 89 -19.33 -22.16 17.31
CA PRO A 89 -18.76 -23.49 17.05
C PRO A 89 -19.50 -24.28 15.98
N SER A 90 -20.79 -24.03 15.78
CA SER A 90 -21.63 -24.75 14.81
C SER A 90 -21.25 -24.47 13.35
N ASN A 91 -20.49 -23.40 13.10
CA ASN A 91 -20.04 -23.03 11.76
C ASN A 91 -18.74 -23.75 11.35
N TYR A 92 -18.16 -24.57 12.22
CA TYR A 92 -16.92 -25.32 11.96
C TYR A 92 -17.22 -26.73 11.46
N PRO A 93 -16.36 -27.32 10.61
CA PRO A 93 -15.10 -26.76 10.11
C PRO A 93 -15.29 -25.64 9.08
N VAL A 94 -14.36 -24.68 9.06
CA VAL A 94 -14.43 -23.49 8.19
C VAL A 94 -13.14 -23.32 7.39
N SER A 95 -13.22 -23.10 6.08
CA SER A 95 -12.09 -22.69 5.25
C SER A 95 -11.94 -21.18 5.30
N ILE A 96 -10.76 -20.66 5.60
CA ILE A 96 -10.50 -19.22 5.62
C ILE A 96 -9.29 -18.92 4.75
N ARG A 97 -9.47 -17.98 3.81
CA ARG A 97 -8.38 -17.42 3.00
C ARG A 97 -7.89 -16.13 3.61
N PHE A 98 -6.59 -16.08 3.90
CA PHE A 98 -5.90 -14.91 4.43
C PHE A 98 -4.95 -14.35 3.40
N GLY A 99 -4.72 -13.04 3.43
CA GLY A 99 -3.68 -12.41 2.63
C GLY A 99 -3.45 -10.95 2.99
N ARG A 100 -2.48 -10.32 2.34
CA ARG A 100 -2.21 -8.90 2.57
C ARG A 100 -3.36 -8.05 2.01
N PRO A 101 -3.99 -7.18 2.83
CA PRO A 101 -5.09 -6.36 2.34
C PRO A 101 -4.60 -5.39 1.26
N ARG A 102 -5.46 -5.11 0.26
CA ARG A 102 -5.18 -4.10 -0.76
C ARG A 102 -5.42 -2.71 -0.20
N LEU A 103 -4.54 -1.78 -0.54
CA LEU A 103 -4.74 -0.37 -0.17
C LEU A 103 -5.93 0.22 -0.95
N THR A 104 -6.86 0.82 -0.22
CA THR A 104 -7.94 1.65 -0.75
C THR A 104 -7.39 2.98 -1.28
N SER A 105 -8.20 3.68 -2.07
CA SER A 105 -7.83 5.01 -2.58
C SER A 105 -7.53 6.01 -1.45
N ASN A 106 -8.29 5.96 -0.36
CA ASN A 106 -8.09 6.83 0.80
C ASN A 106 -6.80 6.49 1.56
N GLU A 107 -6.50 5.21 1.75
CA GLU A 107 -5.22 4.79 2.34
C GLU A 107 -4.03 5.25 1.48
N LYS A 108 -4.14 5.17 0.15
CA LYS A 108 -3.10 5.67 -0.77
C LYS A 108 -2.91 7.19 -0.67
N LEU A 109 -4.00 7.96 -0.60
CA LEU A 109 -3.96 9.40 -0.38
C LEU A 109 -3.26 9.75 0.94
N MET A 110 -3.68 9.08 2.03
CA MET A 110 -3.08 9.25 3.36
C MET A 110 -1.57 8.95 3.34
N LEU A 111 -1.16 7.82 2.76
CA LEU A 111 0.24 7.42 2.69
C LEU A 111 1.08 8.40 1.86
N ALA A 112 0.55 8.95 0.78
CA ALA A 112 1.22 9.98 -0.02
C ALA A 112 1.45 11.26 0.79
N SER A 113 0.44 11.70 1.56
CA SER A 113 0.57 12.86 2.44
C SER A 113 1.51 12.62 3.62
N MET A 114 1.51 11.41 4.19
CA MET A 114 2.48 11.03 5.23
C MET A 114 3.91 11.06 4.68
N PHE A 115 4.15 10.52 3.49
CA PHE A 115 5.46 10.58 2.85
C PHE A 115 5.91 12.01 2.59
N HIS A 116 5.00 12.91 2.19
CA HIS A 116 5.30 14.33 2.03
C HIS A 116 5.87 14.96 3.31
N SER A 117 5.25 14.69 4.47
CA SER A 117 5.75 15.18 5.76
C SER A 117 7.09 14.54 6.13
N LEU A 118 7.24 13.22 5.96
CA LEU A 118 8.50 12.52 6.23
C LEU A 118 9.65 13.05 5.37
N PHE A 119 9.39 13.32 4.09
CA PHE A 119 10.35 13.92 3.17
C PHE A 119 10.88 15.26 3.71
N ALA A 120 9.99 16.14 4.17
CA ALA A 120 10.35 17.45 4.70
C ALA A 120 11.10 17.33 6.04
N ILE A 121 10.64 16.45 6.94
CA ILE A 121 11.32 16.18 8.22
C ILE A 121 12.74 15.68 7.99
N GLY A 122 12.94 14.78 7.01
CA GLY A 122 14.28 14.28 6.67
C GLY A 122 15.25 15.38 6.26
N SER A 123 14.78 16.38 5.51
CA SER A 123 15.59 17.55 5.14
C SER A 123 15.85 18.47 6.34
N GLN A 124 14.82 18.73 7.17
CA GLN A 124 14.93 19.62 8.33
C GLN A 124 15.84 19.07 9.44
N LEU A 125 15.84 17.75 9.63
CA LEU A 125 16.67 17.09 10.64
C LEU A 125 18.06 16.70 10.11
N SER A 126 18.39 17.05 8.87
CA SER A 126 19.69 16.76 8.29
C SER A 126 20.82 17.46 9.07
N PRO A 127 21.90 16.75 9.42
CA PRO A 127 23.09 17.38 9.99
C PRO A 127 23.93 18.14 8.94
N GLU A 128 23.74 17.84 7.66
CA GLU A 128 24.48 18.44 6.55
C GLU A 128 23.71 19.59 5.89
N GLN A 129 24.42 20.67 5.56
CA GLN A 129 23.87 21.82 4.85
C GLN A 129 23.55 21.47 3.40
N GLY A 130 22.47 22.04 2.86
CA GLY A 130 22.06 21.80 1.48
C GLY A 130 21.48 20.41 1.23
N SER A 131 21.09 19.68 2.28
CA SER A 131 20.45 18.38 2.14
C SER A 131 19.06 18.49 1.50
N SER A 132 18.79 17.58 0.57
CA SER A 132 17.45 17.31 0.07
C SER A 132 16.56 16.67 1.16
N GLY A 133 15.31 16.38 0.80
CA GLY A 133 14.49 15.42 1.56
C GLY A 133 14.86 13.97 1.23
N ILE A 134 14.02 13.03 1.66
CA ILE A 134 14.23 11.59 1.45
C ILE A 134 14.23 11.26 -0.05
N GLU A 135 15.38 10.85 -0.59
CA GLU A 135 15.51 10.36 -1.97
C GLU A 135 15.38 8.84 -2.08
N MET A 136 15.71 8.11 -1.01
CA MET A 136 15.64 6.65 -0.98
C MET A 136 15.29 6.15 0.42
N LEU A 137 14.38 5.19 0.51
CA LEU A 137 14.01 4.47 1.72
C LEU A 137 14.04 2.96 1.43
N GLU A 138 14.87 2.23 2.15
CA GLU A 138 15.08 0.79 1.96
C GLU A 138 14.42 -0.02 3.08
N THR A 139 13.81 -1.14 2.68
CA THR A 139 13.30 -2.18 3.58
C THR A 139 13.81 -3.54 3.10
N ASP A 140 13.53 -4.59 3.86
CA ASP A 140 13.82 -5.98 3.49
C ASP A 140 13.03 -6.45 2.25
N THR A 141 11.85 -5.87 1.99
CA THR A 141 10.94 -6.34 0.93
C THR A 141 10.81 -5.40 -0.26
N PHE A 142 11.06 -4.10 -0.07
CA PHE A 142 11.00 -3.10 -1.13
C PHE A 142 11.98 -1.95 -0.89
N LYS A 143 12.30 -1.22 -1.96
CA LYS A 143 12.97 0.06 -1.93
C LYS A 143 12.08 1.11 -2.56
N LEU A 144 11.92 2.24 -1.87
CA LEU A 144 11.20 3.42 -2.33
C LEU A 144 12.23 4.44 -2.78
N HIS A 145 12.09 4.93 -4.01
CA HIS A 145 12.89 5.99 -4.59
C HIS A 145 12.02 7.22 -4.84
N CYS A 146 12.54 8.41 -4.56
CA CYS A 146 11.83 9.66 -4.72
C CYS A 146 12.69 10.68 -5.47
N PHE A 147 12.11 11.27 -6.52
CA PHE A 147 12.68 12.42 -7.24
C PHE A 147 11.76 13.63 -7.08
N GLN A 148 12.29 14.74 -6.58
CA GLN A 148 11.57 16.01 -6.47
C GLN A 148 11.96 16.97 -7.60
N THR A 149 10.97 17.52 -8.31
CA THR A 149 11.19 18.58 -9.30
C THR A 149 11.45 19.94 -8.62
N LEU A 150 12.00 20.89 -9.37
CA LEU A 150 12.16 22.28 -8.92
C LEU A 150 10.84 22.95 -8.52
N THR A 151 9.72 22.53 -9.11
CA THR A 151 8.36 23.01 -8.77
C THR A 151 7.74 22.30 -7.57
N GLY A 152 8.43 21.30 -7.00
CA GLY A 152 8.04 20.61 -5.77
C GLY A 152 7.19 19.34 -5.97
N ILE A 153 6.96 18.91 -7.22
CA ILE A 153 6.30 17.64 -7.56
C ILE A 153 7.25 16.48 -7.24
N LYS A 154 6.72 15.40 -6.69
CA LYS A 154 7.50 14.21 -6.31
C LYS A 154 7.05 13.01 -7.12
N PHE A 155 7.99 12.35 -7.78
CA PHE A 155 7.79 11.03 -8.38
C PHE A 155 8.36 9.99 -7.44
N VAL A 156 7.51 9.08 -7.00
CA VAL A 156 7.87 8.02 -6.05
C VAL A 156 7.66 6.67 -6.71
N VAL A 157 8.68 5.82 -6.67
CA VAL A 157 8.65 4.46 -7.23
C VAL A 157 8.99 3.47 -6.13
N LEU A 158 8.13 2.47 -5.93
CA LEU A 158 8.43 1.31 -5.11
C LEU A 158 8.85 0.15 -6.00
N ALA A 159 9.95 -0.52 -5.66
CA ALA A 159 10.49 -1.64 -6.42
C ALA A 159 11.14 -2.69 -5.51
N ASP A 160 11.45 -3.87 -6.07
CA ASP A 160 12.30 -4.88 -5.43
C ASP A 160 13.65 -4.23 -5.02
N PRO A 161 14.21 -4.51 -3.83
CA PRO A 161 15.46 -3.88 -3.38
C PRO A 161 16.65 -4.07 -4.33
N ARG A 162 16.61 -5.14 -5.14
CA ARG A 162 17.62 -5.49 -6.15
C ARG A 162 17.34 -4.86 -7.52
N GLN A 163 16.24 -4.15 -7.69
CA GLN A 163 15.90 -3.51 -8.96
C GLN A 163 16.86 -2.36 -9.24
N ALA A 164 17.59 -2.45 -10.35
CA ALA A 164 18.45 -1.37 -10.84
C ALA A 164 17.72 -0.48 -11.86
N GLY A 165 18.34 0.66 -12.19
CA GLY A 165 17.85 1.57 -13.24
C GLY A 165 16.67 2.45 -12.83
N ILE A 166 16.39 2.58 -11.53
CA ILE A 166 15.27 3.40 -11.04
C ILE A 166 15.49 4.89 -11.31
N ASP A 167 16.73 5.39 -11.27
CA ASP A 167 17.03 6.80 -11.57
C ASP A 167 16.65 7.17 -13.01
N SER A 168 16.97 6.28 -13.96
CA SER A 168 16.58 6.46 -15.37
C SER A 168 15.07 6.45 -15.54
N LEU A 169 14.36 5.59 -14.81
CA LEU A 169 12.90 5.54 -14.80
C LEU A 169 12.30 6.83 -14.23
N LEU A 170 12.81 7.33 -13.09
CA LEU A 170 12.35 8.58 -12.48
C LEU A 170 12.54 9.78 -13.41
N ARG A 171 13.71 9.87 -14.08
CA ARG A 171 13.94 10.89 -15.12
C ARG A 171 12.97 10.73 -16.28
N LYS A 172 12.68 9.51 -16.71
CA LYS A 172 11.73 9.28 -17.79
C LYS A 172 10.29 9.68 -17.42
N ILE A 173 9.87 9.38 -16.19
CA ILE A 173 8.59 9.84 -15.65
C ILE A 173 8.54 11.38 -15.63
N TYR A 174 9.62 12.03 -15.23
CA TYR A 174 9.71 13.50 -15.25
C TYR A 174 9.58 14.08 -16.67
N GLU A 175 10.22 13.48 -17.68
CA GLU A 175 10.05 13.90 -19.08
C GLU A 175 8.59 13.80 -19.53
N ILE A 176 7.93 12.67 -19.23
CA ILE A 176 6.52 12.44 -19.59
C ILE A 176 5.60 13.44 -18.88
N TYR A 177 5.85 13.69 -17.59
CA TYR A 177 5.12 14.69 -16.82
C TYR A 177 5.33 16.10 -17.39
N SER A 178 6.56 16.43 -17.79
CA SER A 178 6.89 17.73 -18.39
C SER A 178 6.12 17.96 -19.68
N ASP A 179 6.01 16.95 -20.54
CA ASP A 179 5.20 17.04 -21.77
C ASP A 179 3.72 17.31 -21.44
N PHE A 180 3.15 16.59 -20.47
CA PHE A 180 1.78 16.85 -20.00
C PHE A 180 1.61 18.28 -19.47
N ALA A 181 2.52 18.76 -18.61
CA ALA A 181 2.44 20.08 -18.00
C ALA A 181 2.59 21.20 -19.03
N LEU A 182 3.52 21.05 -19.99
CA LEU A 182 3.75 22.04 -21.05
C LEU A 182 2.60 22.09 -22.06
N LYS A 183 1.91 20.97 -22.30
CA LYS A 183 0.69 20.93 -23.11
C LYS A 183 -0.54 21.50 -22.41
N ASN A 184 -0.55 21.51 -21.08
CA ASN A 184 -1.69 21.94 -20.27
C ASN A 184 -1.28 23.00 -19.21
N PRO A 185 -0.86 24.21 -19.63
CA PRO A 185 -0.22 25.19 -18.74
C PRO A 185 -1.15 25.73 -17.64
N PHE A 186 -2.47 25.66 -17.82
CA PHE A 186 -3.48 26.12 -16.85
C PHE A 186 -4.14 24.97 -16.08
N TYR A 187 -3.56 23.77 -16.13
CA TYR A 187 -4.09 22.62 -15.41
C TYR A 187 -3.97 22.83 -13.89
N SER A 188 -5.02 22.51 -13.15
CA SER A 188 -5.01 22.62 -11.68
C SER A 188 -4.07 21.58 -11.07
N LEU A 189 -3.07 22.04 -10.34
CA LEU A 189 -2.03 21.19 -9.72
C LEU A 189 -2.56 20.25 -8.62
N GLU A 190 -3.78 20.47 -8.15
CA GLU A 190 -4.45 19.64 -7.15
C GLU A 190 -5.30 18.53 -7.79
N MET A 191 -5.56 18.61 -9.10
CA MET A 191 -6.39 17.65 -9.80
C MET A 191 -5.59 16.42 -10.24
N PRO A 192 -6.21 15.23 -10.26
CA PRO A 192 -5.55 14.00 -10.69
C PRO A 192 -5.32 13.99 -12.20
N ILE A 193 -4.10 13.67 -12.60
CA ILE A 193 -3.68 13.49 -13.99
C ILE A 193 -4.39 12.25 -14.54
N ARG A 194 -5.09 12.41 -15.68
CA ARG A 194 -5.87 11.35 -16.34
C ARG A 194 -5.18 10.88 -17.62
#